data_AF-A0A0C3AQ46-F1
#
_entry.id   AF-A0A0C3AQ46-F1
#
_cell.length_a   1.000
_cell.length_b   1.000
_cell.length_c   1.000
_cell.angle_alpha   90.00
_cell.angle_beta   90.00
_cell.angle_gamma   90.00
#
_symmetry.space_group_name_H-M   'P 1'
#
loop_
_entity.id
_entity.type
_entity.pdbx_description
1 polymer ?
#
loop_
_entity_poly.entity_id
_entity_poly.type
_entity_poly.pdbx_seq_one_letter_code
_entity_poly.pdbx_strand_id
1 'polypeptide(L)'
;PNFPEHLWNAILKHGYVEFDKLNGVQHSAVYEEDGITTLMDWLYCYVAYEKAVVWAYPHRQKELREYYDTFHQLFRSYAPGAHVRLINLDRAIRSEVASSSLLKLTDPSLFARLREQYLSPDGAGY
;
A
#
# COMPACT_ATOMS: atom_id res chain seq x y z
N PRO A 1 16.64 -7.15 4.67
CA PRO A 1 15.29 -7.42 5.22
C PRO A 1 14.73 -8.68 4.56
N ASN A 2 13.87 -9.46 5.24
CA ASN A 2 13.23 -10.63 4.61
C ASN A 2 12.17 -10.14 3.62
N PHE A 3 12.53 -10.09 2.33
CA PHE A 3 11.69 -9.58 1.24
C PHE A 3 11.96 -10.40 -0.03
N PRO A 4 10.95 -10.78 -0.82
CA PRO A 4 11.12 -11.70 -1.95
C PRO A 4 12.08 -11.16 -3.02
N GLU A 5 13.03 -11.99 -3.46
CA GLU A 5 14.13 -11.59 -4.37
C GLU A 5 13.60 -10.94 -5.67
N HIS A 6 12.57 -11.55 -6.27
CA HIS A 6 11.98 -11.08 -7.53
C HIS A 6 11.25 -9.72 -7.44
N LEU A 7 10.91 -9.24 -6.24
CA LEU A 7 10.25 -7.94 -6.02
C LEU A 7 11.25 -6.80 -5.78
N TRP A 8 12.53 -7.09 -5.53
CA TRP A 8 13.54 -6.06 -5.28
C TRP A 8 13.77 -5.13 -6.46
N ASN A 9 13.63 -5.64 -7.69
CA ASN A 9 13.78 -4.83 -8.90
C ASN A 9 12.79 -3.65 -8.93
N ALA A 10 11.56 -3.87 -8.45
CA ALA A 10 10.57 -2.80 -8.31
C ALA A 10 11.02 -1.77 -7.27
N ILE A 11 11.43 -2.19 -6.07
CA ILE A 11 11.93 -1.29 -5.02
C ILE A 11 13.08 -0.43 -5.57
N LEU A 12 14.11 -1.04 -6.13
CA LEU A 12 15.35 -0.37 -6.57
C LEU A 12 15.15 0.60 -7.76
N LYS A 13 14.06 0.45 -8.51
CA LYS A 13 13.67 1.36 -9.58
C LYS A 13 12.65 2.41 -9.15
N HIS A 14 12.35 2.50 -7.85
CA HIS A 14 11.25 3.32 -7.32
C HIS A 14 9.89 2.95 -7.94
N GLY A 15 9.75 1.70 -8.37
CA GLY A 15 8.56 1.16 -9.04
C GLY A 15 7.50 0.65 -8.07
N TYR A 16 6.35 0.31 -8.65
CA TYR A 16 5.20 -0.19 -7.91
C TYR A 16 5.43 -1.63 -7.42
N VAL A 17 5.10 -1.90 -6.15
CA VAL A 17 5.11 -3.23 -5.53
C VAL A 17 3.67 -3.68 -5.28
N GLU A 18 3.30 -4.82 -5.86
CA GLU A 18 1.97 -5.38 -5.70
C GLU A 18 1.87 -6.21 -4.42
N PHE A 19 0.98 -5.81 -3.50
CA PHE A 19 0.87 -6.43 -2.18
C PHE A 19 0.24 -7.82 -2.22
N ASP A 20 -0.60 -8.14 -3.21
CA ASP A 20 -1.16 -9.50 -3.36
C ASP A 20 -0.04 -10.53 -3.59
N LYS A 21 0.94 -10.18 -4.42
CA LYS A 21 2.14 -11.00 -4.65
C LYS A 21 3.00 -11.13 -3.40
N LEU A 22 3.07 -10.08 -2.59
CA LEU A 22 3.83 -10.11 -1.34
C LEU A 22 3.15 -10.97 -0.27
N ASN A 23 1.81 -10.91 -0.19
CA ASN A 23 0.99 -11.70 0.72
C ASN A 23 1.12 -13.20 0.45
N GLY A 24 1.03 -13.61 -0.83
CA GLY A 24 1.15 -15.02 -1.24
C GLY A 24 2.52 -15.65 -0.94
N VAL A 25 3.59 -14.84 -0.82
CA VAL A 25 4.92 -15.35 -0.43
C VAL A 25 5.06 -15.47 1.09
N GLN A 26 4.33 -14.66 1.87
CA GLN A 26 4.38 -14.68 3.34
C GLN A 26 3.47 -15.76 3.94
N HIS A 27 2.33 -16.05 3.31
CA HIS A 27 1.39 -17.10 3.71
C HIS A 27 1.45 -18.28 2.73
N SER A 28 2.39 -19.21 2.93
CA SER A 28 2.40 -20.47 2.19
C SER A 28 1.44 -21.50 2.83
N ALA A 29 0.48 -21.98 2.03
CA ALA A 29 -0.22 -23.28 2.11
C ALA A 29 -1.67 -23.40 2.67
N VAL A 30 -2.40 -22.34 3.04
CA VAL A 30 -3.78 -22.54 3.62
C VAL A 30 -4.89 -21.70 2.99
N TYR A 31 -4.58 -20.62 2.27
CA TYR A 31 -5.59 -19.80 1.62
C TYR A 31 -5.31 -19.76 0.12
N GLU A 32 -6.32 -20.07 -0.68
CA GLU A 32 -6.39 -19.81 -2.12
C GLU A 32 -5.99 -18.35 -2.42
N GLU A 33 -5.86 -18.02 -3.71
CA GLU A 33 -5.43 -16.75 -4.31
C GLU A 33 -6.14 -15.44 -3.83
N ASP A 34 -6.78 -15.43 -2.67
CA ASP A 34 -7.35 -14.25 -2.06
C ASP A 34 -6.23 -13.24 -1.75
N GLY A 35 -6.22 -12.18 -2.55
CA GLY A 35 -5.39 -11.01 -2.35
C GLY A 35 -5.61 -10.35 -0.98
N ILE A 36 -4.98 -9.21 -0.77
CA ILE A 36 -5.14 -8.50 0.50
C ILE A 36 -6.57 -7.96 0.63
N THR A 37 -7.29 -8.34 1.70
CA THR A 37 -8.69 -7.90 1.92
C THR A 37 -8.91 -7.28 3.30
N THR A 38 -8.02 -7.53 4.25
CA THR A 38 -8.12 -7.04 5.63
C THR A 38 -7.03 -6.06 6.01
N LEU A 39 -7.23 -5.35 7.13
CA LEU A 39 -6.19 -4.55 7.76
C LEU A 39 -4.93 -5.38 8.07
N MET A 40 -5.08 -6.62 8.53
CA MET A 40 -3.93 -7.44 8.91
C MET A 40 -3.09 -7.82 7.69
N ASP A 41 -3.73 -8.20 6.58
CA ASP A 41 -3.02 -8.51 5.33
C ASP A 41 -2.24 -7.28 4.83
N TRP A 42 -2.90 -6.12 4.84
CA TRP A 42 -2.26 -4.86 4.47
C TRP A 42 -1.10 -4.51 5.41
N LEU A 43 -1.24 -4.69 6.73
CA LEU A 43 -0.18 -4.42 7.71
C LEU A 43 1.05 -5.29 7.47
N TYR A 44 0.87 -6.59 7.26
CA TYR A 44 1.98 -7.51 7.01
C TYR A 44 2.74 -7.13 5.73
N CYS A 45 2.01 -6.87 4.66
CA CYS A 45 2.59 -6.44 3.39
C CYS A 45 3.29 -5.08 3.51
N TYR A 46 2.63 -4.09 4.12
CA TYR A 46 3.15 -2.74 4.23
C TYR A 46 4.43 -2.69 5.08
N VAL A 47 4.47 -3.39 6.22
CA VAL A 47 5.68 -3.41 7.08
C VAL A 47 6.86 -4.07 6.36
N ALA A 48 6.62 -5.12 5.58
CA ALA A 48 7.67 -5.75 4.77
C ALA A 48 8.16 -4.81 3.65
N TYR A 49 7.23 -4.13 2.97
CA TYR A 49 7.51 -3.11 1.97
C TYR A 49 8.31 -1.94 2.58
N GLU A 50 7.86 -1.36 3.69
CA GLU A 50 8.52 -0.24 4.39
C GLU A 50 9.96 -0.60 4.73
N LYS A 51 10.20 -1.79 5.33
CA LYS A 51 11.56 -2.25 5.65
C LYS A 51 12.45 -2.38 4.41
N ALA A 52 11.91 -2.85 3.28
CA ALA A 52 12.65 -2.95 2.03
C ALA A 52 12.97 -1.57 1.43
N VAL A 53 11.99 -0.67 1.40
CA VAL A 53 12.17 0.70 0.89
C VAL A 53 13.14 1.50 1.76
N VAL A 54 13.02 1.44 3.10
CA VAL A 54 13.94 2.15 4.00
C VAL A 54 15.36 1.61 3.89
N TRP A 55 15.53 0.30 3.65
CA TRP A 55 16.84 -0.28 3.40
C TRP A 55 17.48 0.29 2.12
N ALA A 56 16.71 0.44 1.04
CA ALA A 56 17.20 0.99 -0.23
C ALA A 56 17.30 2.53 -0.23
N TYR A 57 16.38 3.21 0.47
CA TYR A 57 16.21 4.66 0.51
C TYR A 57 15.94 5.14 1.95
N PRO A 58 16.97 5.22 2.82
CA PRO A 58 16.78 5.56 4.23
C PRO A 58 16.06 6.89 4.47
N HIS A 59 16.26 7.87 3.58
CA HIS A 59 15.63 9.19 3.65
C HIS A 59 14.10 9.16 3.51
N ARG A 60 13.51 8.08 2.98
CA ARG A 60 12.05 7.93 2.83
C ARG A 60 11.33 7.46 4.10
N GLN A 61 12.05 7.11 5.16
CA GLN A 61 11.47 6.54 6.38
C GLN A 61 10.35 7.40 6.98
N LYS A 62 10.55 8.72 7.05
CA LYS A 62 9.55 9.64 7.61
C LYS A 62 8.25 9.64 6.80
N GLU A 63 8.36 9.73 5.48
CA GLU A 63 7.22 9.71 4.55
C GLU A 63 6.41 8.41 4.68
N LEU A 64 7.10 7.27 4.68
CA LEU A 64 6.47 5.95 4.83
C LEU A 64 5.75 5.82 6.18
N ARG A 65 6.37 6.31 7.26
CA ARG A 65 5.76 6.25 8.59
C ARG A 65 4.49 7.09 8.69
N GLU A 66 4.52 8.31 8.17
CA GLU A 66 3.34 9.19 8.12
C GLU A 66 2.19 8.57 7.30
N TYR A 67 2.52 7.94 6.17
CA TYR A 67 1.56 7.22 5.35
C TYR A 67 0.97 6.00 6.09
N TYR A 68 1.81 5.23 6.76
CA TYR A 68 1.38 4.10 7.60
C TYR A 68 0.38 4.53 8.66
N ASP A 69 0.70 5.57 9.43
CA ASP A 69 -0.15 6.04 10.51
C ASP A 69 -1.51 6.53 9.97
N THR A 70 -1.51 7.19 8.81
CA THR A 70 -2.72 7.63 8.09
C THR A 70 -3.61 6.44 7.71
N PHE A 71 -3.06 5.45 7.02
CA PHE A 71 -3.84 4.29 6.56
C PHE A 71 -4.33 3.42 7.72
N HIS A 72 -3.48 3.20 8.72
CA HIS A 72 -3.86 2.47 9.92
C HIS A 72 -5.02 3.17 10.65
N GLN A 73 -5.05 4.50 10.70
CA GLN A 73 -6.18 5.24 11.25
C GLN A 73 -7.45 5.12 10.38
N LEU A 74 -7.32 5.13 9.04
CA LEU A 74 -8.46 4.90 8.14
C LEU A 74 -9.08 3.52 8.37
N PHE A 75 -8.29 2.44 8.39
CA PHE A 75 -8.81 1.11 8.67
C PHE A 75 -9.54 1.02 10.02
N ARG A 76 -9.07 1.73 11.05
CA ARG A 76 -9.77 1.81 12.34
C ARG A 76 -11.07 2.62 12.31
N SER A 77 -11.20 3.54 11.36
CA SER A 77 -12.35 4.46 11.26
C SER A 77 -13.47 3.94 10.35
N TYR A 78 -13.17 2.97 9.48
CA TYR A 78 -14.12 2.39 8.54
C TYR A 78 -14.52 0.97 8.98
N ALA A 79 -15.75 0.56 8.65
CA ALA A 79 -16.22 -0.79 8.91
C ALA A 79 -15.45 -1.82 8.06
N PRO A 80 -15.31 -3.09 8.49
CA PRO A 80 -14.61 -4.12 7.73
C PRO A 80 -15.07 -4.28 6.27
N GLY A 81 -16.36 -4.09 5.99
CA GLY A 81 -16.90 -4.13 4.62
C GLY A 81 -16.36 -3.04 3.67
N ALA A 82 -15.70 -2.00 4.19
CA ALA A 82 -15.05 -0.96 3.40
C ALA A 82 -13.53 -1.15 3.25
N HIS A 83 -12.93 -2.17 3.87
CA HIS A 83 -11.49 -2.41 3.83
C HIS A 83 -10.96 -2.62 2.41
N VAL A 84 -11.69 -3.34 1.55
CA VAL A 84 -11.30 -3.54 0.14
C VAL A 84 -11.16 -2.21 -0.59
N ARG A 85 -12.03 -1.22 -0.33
CA ARG A 85 -11.92 0.11 -0.95
C ARG A 85 -10.71 0.89 -0.42
N LEU A 86 -10.39 0.74 0.87
CA LEU A 86 -9.16 1.31 1.43
C LEU A 86 -7.91 0.69 0.80
N ILE A 87 -7.93 -0.61 0.56
CA ILE A 87 -6.84 -1.31 -0.13
C ILE A 87 -6.71 -0.85 -1.58
N ASN A 88 -7.82 -0.66 -2.29
CA ASN A 88 -7.81 -0.12 -3.65
C ASN A 88 -7.31 1.34 -3.69
N LEU A 89 -7.66 2.15 -2.68
CA LEU A 89 -7.11 3.49 -2.50
C LEU A 89 -5.58 3.47 -2.29
N ASP A 90 -5.08 2.60 -1.40
CA ASP A 90 -3.64 2.40 -1.19
C ASP A 90 -2.93 2.02 -2.49
N ARG A 91 -3.49 1.04 -3.22
CA ARG A 91 -2.99 0.58 -4.52
C ARG A 91 -2.88 1.74 -5.50
N ALA A 92 -3.93 2.55 -5.63
CA ALA A 92 -3.96 3.70 -6.54
C ALA A 92 -2.90 4.75 -6.17
N ILE A 93 -2.80 5.12 -4.89
CA ILE A 93 -1.80 6.10 -4.42
C ILE A 93 -0.38 5.60 -4.70
N ARG A 94 -0.06 4.36 -4.30
CA ARG A 94 1.29 3.81 -4.50
C ARG A 94 1.64 3.66 -5.99
N SER A 95 0.67 3.33 -6.85
CA SER A 95 0.86 3.26 -8.30
C SER A 95 1.12 4.63 -8.92
N GLU A 96 0.38 5.67 -8.53
CA GLU A 96 0.60 7.03 -9.02
C GLU A 96 1.97 7.59 -8.58
N VAL A 97 2.35 7.39 -7.32
CA VAL A 97 3.66 7.80 -6.80
C VAL A 97 4.80 7.06 -7.52
N ALA A 98 4.65 5.77 -7.78
CA ALA A 98 5.64 5.01 -8.54
C ALA A 98 5.76 5.47 -10.01
N SER A 99 4.70 6.06 -10.56
CA SER A 99 4.67 6.55 -11.95
C SER A 99 5.18 7.99 -12.10
N SER A 100 5.38 8.72 -10.99
CA SER A 100 5.82 10.12 -11.02
C SER A 100 6.78 10.41 -9.87
N SER A 101 8.03 10.73 -10.21
CA SER A 101 9.07 11.12 -9.24
C SER A 101 8.79 12.45 -8.52
N LEU A 102 7.75 13.19 -8.94
CA LEU A 102 7.34 14.46 -8.32
C LEU A 102 6.34 14.26 -7.18
N LEU A 103 5.70 13.10 -7.11
CA LEU A 103 4.68 12.80 -6.11
C LEU A 103 5.29 12.13 -4.89
N LYS A 104 4.63 12.35 -3.74
CA LYS A 104 4.93 11.67 -2.48
C LYS A 104 3.68 10.95 -2.00
N LEU A 105 3.86 9.89 -1.21
CA LEU A 105 2.78 9.17 -0.55
C LEU A 105 1.94 10.07 0.35
N THR A 106 2.55 11.13 0.89
CA THR A 106 1.92 12.11 1.75
C THR A 106 1.44 13.37 1.01
N ASP A 107 1.38 13.35 -0.33
CA ASP A 107 0.84 14.48 -1.11
C ASP A 107 -0.66 14.69 -0.80
N PRO A 108 -1.06 15.83 -0.21
CA PRO A 108 -2.44 16.04 0.22
C PRO A 108 -3.44 16.10 -0.94
N SER A 109 -3.03 16.63 -2.10
CA SER A 109 -3.89 16.79 -3.26
C SER A 109 -4.17 15.44 -3.93
N LEU A 110 -3.13 14.61 -4.07
CA LEU A 110 -3.23 13.23 -4.52
C LEU A 110 -4.15 12.44 -3.59
N PHE A 111 -3.89 12.52 -2.29
CA PHE A 111 -4.67 11.80 -1.29
C PHE A 111 -6.13 12.21 -1.28
N ALA A 112 -6.43 13.52 -1.32
CA ALA A 112 -7.81 14.03 -1.34
C ALA A 112 -8.58 13.55 -2.59
N ARG A 113 -7.97 13.68 -3.78
CA ARG A 113 -8.59 13.26 -5.04
C ARG A 113 -8.89 11.76 -5.04
N LEU A 114 -7.90 10.92 -4.71
CA LEU A 114 -8.09 9.48 -4.74
C LEU A 114 -9.01 9.01 -3.62
N ARG A 115 -8.96 9.63 -2.44
CA ARG A 115 -9.90 9.32 -1.35
C ARG A 115 -11.35 9.56 -1.77
N GLU A 116 -11.64 10.69 -2.43
CA GLU A 116 -12.97 10.94 -2.97
C GLU A 116 -13.36 9.85 -3.97
N GLN A 117 -12.46 9.52 -4.91
CA GLN A 117 -12.72 8.53 -5.94
C GLN A 117 -13.05 7.13 -5.40
N TYR A 118 -12.37 6.66 -4.35
CA TYR A 118 -12.49 5.29 -3.85
C TYR A 118 -13.37 5.13 -2.60
N LEU A 119 -13.56 6.19 -1.80
CA LEU A 119 -14.30 6.09 -0.55
C LEU A 119 -15.65 6.80 -0.56
N SER A 120 -15.90 7.71 -1.50
CA SER A 120 -17.20 8.37 -1.66
C SER A 120 -18.24 7.40 -2.22
N PRO A 121 -19.51 7.45 -1.79
CA PRO A 121 -20.58 6.61 -2.34
C PRO A 121 -20.76 6.77 -3.86
N ASP A 122 -20.50 7.98 -4.38
CA ASP A 122 -20.61 8.31 -5.80
C ASP A 122 -19.28 8.17 -6.56
N GLY A 123 -18.24 7.71 -5.86
CA GLY A 123 -16.90 7.52 -6.43
C GLY A 123 -16.86 6.39 -7.46
N ALA A 124 -16.09 6.57 -8.53
CA ALA A 124 -15.94 5.57 -9.60
C ALA A 124 -14.83 4.53 -9.34
N GLY A 125 -14.09 4.66 -8.23
CA GLY A 125 -13.02 3.73 -7.84
C GLY A 125 -13.60 2.52 -7.13
N TYR A 126 -14.06 1.53 -7.87
CA TYR A 126 -14.46 0.21 -7.35
C TYR A 126 -13.31 -0.78 -7.50
#